data_AF-A0AAV0ANB3-F1
#
_entry.id   AF-A0AAV0ANB3-F1
#
_cell.length_a   1.000
_cell.length_b   1.000
_cell.length_c   1.000
_cell.angle_alpha   90.00
_cell.angle_beta   90.00
_cell.angle_gamma   90.00
#
_symmetry.space_group_name_H-M   'P 1'
#
loop_
_entity.id
_entity.type
_entity.pdbx_description
1 polymer ?
#
loop_
_entity_poly.entity_id
_entity_poly.type
_entity_poly.pdbx_seq_one_letter_code
_entity_poly.pdbx_strand_id
1 'polypeptide(L)'
;MCESRLFSTAYGTFFLKWLFVAVYFLAVSSLTNSKKTQSYTPQWVTCPKNLGVLLSSSHPWPVSSAERQYIEKKAKNSIQLWSSYLNRINITGFNTTHFLSGAVSNGEKAGYTLPNFAFTIAGGGNRALLYGASILDAFDSRNPQAEAARTGGILQLANYAAGLSASSWLLAGWATNDYERVSSLVHTVWSSAFEREYMDWGQFKKLPHCFREVRRKKKRDFRLTKKKSFWGRYISLRFLNNNSERNKNPVFSSLRNSQSYLESTFPFPILISTSRKGEGEDLDLDGPIYEFTPEDFNVWHNDLNASIPMEYLGSRFSSASGAAVKCARGFDNTGFIMGASSNVFSYQDGRNPKRYFWSDLADFFVKGKMYEALVPNPFEGLGRGLTPGSGFADSEKEELLLTDGAMVQENLPIIPLLKPSRKLDVIIAVDGSVNGRSAGDVEALGYPNGSALYQAYRRTQKPGYQGLSFPRISNTSEPESFIVPGYNKRATFFGCGEQVPLVVYLPNYFVSHTTNQTTTQAIYSVSCEQLNY
;
A
#
# COMPACT_ATOMS: atom_id res chain seq x y z
N MET A 1 17.63 -22.96 47.52
CA MET A 1 17.87 -23.96 48.58
C MET A 1 16.52 -24.44 49.08
N CYS A 2 16.39 -25.76 49.26
CA CYS A 2 15.23 -26.51 49.77
C CYS A 2 13.97 -26.51 48.87
N GLU A 3 13.27 -27.61 48.63
CA GLU A 3 13.55 -29.03 48.87
C GLU A 3 12.54 -29.85 48.07
N SER A 4 12.94 -31.06 47.75
CA SER A 4 12.28 -32.06 46.92
C SER A 4 11.43 -33.06 47.74
N ARG A 5 10.63 -33.87 47.00
CA ARG A 5 10.11 -35.24 47.27
C ARG A 5 8.64 -35.30 47.71
N LEU A 6 7.82 -36.27 47.34
CA LEU A 6 7.88 -37.49 46.49
C LEU A 6 6.41 -37.97 46.42
N PHE A 7 5.95 -38.54 45.31
CA PHE A 7 4.85 -39.51 45.38
C PHE A 7 5.07 -40.62 44.34
N SER A 8 5.08 -41.85 44.86
CA SER A 8 5.18 -43.10 44.12
C SER A 8 3.81 -43.77 44.07
N THR A 9 3.40 -44.13 42.86
CA THR A 9 2.71 -45.36 42.44
C THR A 9 1.55 -45.95 43.28
N ALA A 10 0.39 -46.08 42.63
CA ALA A 10 -0.39 -47.32 42.66
C ALA A 10 -1.25 -47.44 41.37
N TYR A 11 -1.01 -48.53 40.63
CA TYR A 11 -1.78 -48.98 39.47
C TYR A 11 -3.09 -49.65 39.92
N GLY A 12 -4.16 -49.51 39.11
CA GLY A 12 -5.27 -50.46 39.14
C GLY A 12 -6.54 -49.97 38.47
N THR A 13 -7.07 -50.78 37.54
CA THR A 13 -8.42 -50.74 36.92
C THR A 13 -8.59 -49.90 35.64
N PHE A 14 -7.94 -50.39 34.58
CA PHE A 14 -8.45 -50.36 33.19
C PHE A 14 -9.73 -51.20 33.07
N PHE A 15 -10.55 -50.93 32.05
CA PHE A 15 -11.84 -51.55 31.71
C PHE A 15 -13.07 -51.02 32.47
N LEU A 16 -13.48 -49.78 32.18
CA LEU A 16 -14.91 -49.41 31.98
C LEU A 16 -15.14 -47.95 31.51
N LYS A 17 -14.13 -47.25 30.96
CA LYS A 17 -14.25 -45.83 30.53
C LYS A 17 -14.34 -45.61 29.01
N TRP A 18 -14.37 -46.65 28.20
CA TRP A 18 -14.26 -46.54 26.73
C TRP A 18 -15.57 -46.52 25.94
N LEU A 19 -16.74 -46.54 26.60
CA LEU A 19 -18.03 -46.43 25.89
C LEU A 19 -18.73 -45.07 26.00
N PHE A 20 -18.34 -44.19 26.93
CA PHE A 20 -18.93 -42.85 27.04
C PHE A 20 -18.13 -41.74 26.33
N VAL A 21 -16.88 -42.01 25.92
CA VAL A 21 -16.06 -41.04 25.16
C VAL A 21 -16.40 -41.06 23.66
N ALA A 22 -16.87 -42.20 23.13
CA ALA A 22 -17.16 -42.34 21.70
C ALA A 22 -18.39 -41.54 21.24
N VAL A 23 -19.40 -41.35 22.09
CA VAL A 23 -20.62 -40.59 21.74
C VAL A 23 -20.40 -39.08 21.87
N TYR A 24 -19.52 -38.62 22.75
CA TYR A 24 -19.16 -37.19 22.84
C TYR A 24 -18.26 -36.75 21.66
N PHE A 25 -17.44 -37.64 21.11
CA PHE A 25 -16.62 -37.35 19.93
C PHE A 25 -17.39 -37.38 18.59
N LEU A 26 -18.54 -38.05 18.53
CA LEU A 26 -19.38 -38.08 17.33
C LEU A 26 -20.44 -36.97 17.26
N ALA A 27 -20.67 -36.23 18.36
CA ALA A 27 -21.61 -35.10 18.38
C ALA A 27 -20.95 -33.70 18.29
N VAL A 28 -19.61 -33.60 18.30
CA VAL A 28 -18.87 -32.32 18.15
C VAL A 28 -18.27 -32.15 16.74
N SER A 29 -18.45 -33.11 15.84
CA SER A 29 -17.89 -33.09 14.48
C SER A 29 -18.73 -32.34 13.43
N SER A 30 -19.81 -31.64 13.82
CA SER A 30 -20.67 -30.90 12.88
C SER A 30 -20.62 -29.38 12.96
N LEU A 31 -19.83 -28.76 13.86
CA LEU A 31 -19.67 -27.29 13.91
C LEU A 31 -18.25 -26.87 14.29
N THR A 32 -17.25 -27.31 13.52
CA THR A 32 -15.97 -26.57 13.45
C THR A 32 -15.65 -26.32 11.99
N ASN A 33 -15.98 -25.11 11.53
CA ASN A 33 -15.46 -24.56 10.29
C ASN A 33 -13.95 -24.35 10.50
N SER A 34 -13.17 -25.41 10.33
CA SER A 34 -11.71 -25.41 10.37
C SER A 34 -11.22 -24.40 9.34
N LYS A 35 -10.88 -23.19 9.81
CA LYS A 35 -10.13 -22.20 9.03
C LYS A 35 -8.79 -22.82 8.66
N LYS A 36 -8.73 -23.49 7.52
CA LYS A 36 -7.50 -24.00 6.92
C LYS A 36 -6.46 -22.89 6.91
N THR A 37 -5.32 -23.12 7.55
CA THR A 37 -4.15 -22.24 7.50
C THR A 37 -3.83 -21.91 6.05
N GLN A 38 -3.86 -20.62 5.71
CA GLN A 38 -3.72 -20.17 4.33
C GLN A 38 -2.27 -20.39 3.88
N SER A 39 -2.09 -21.26 2.88
CA SER A 39 -0.77 -21.53 2.31
C SER A 39 -0.25 -20.31 1.56
N TYR A 40 1.00 -19.90 1.80
CA TYR A 40 1.70 -18.83 1.07
C TYR A 40 1.75 -19.03 -0.46
N THR A 41 1.56 -20.26 -0.93
CA THR A 41 1.49 -20.57 -2.37
C THR A 41 0.05 -20.43 -2.86
N PRO A 42 -0.18 -19.62 -3.92
CA PRO A 42 -1.47 -19.50 -4.57
C PRO A 42 -2.02 -20.84 -5.02
N GLN A 43 -3.34 -20.92 -5.11
CA GLN A 43 -4.05 -22.13 -5.49
C GLN A 43 -4.98 -21.84 -6.66
N TRP A 44 -4.99 -22.75 -7.64
CA TRP A 44 -6.01 -22.76 -8.66
C TRP A 44 -7.33 -23.22 -8.03
N VAL A 45 -8.39 -22.48 -8.31
CA VAL A 45 -9.76 -22.73 -7.85
C VAL A 45 -10.71 -22.70 -9.03
N THR A 46 -11.89 -23.28 -8.84
CA THR A 46 -12.97 -23.17 -9.82
C THR A 46 -13.40 -21.70 -9.96
N CYS A 47 -13.45 -21.22 -11.20
CA CYS A 47 -13.91 -19.87 -11.48
C CYS A 47 -15.42 -19.70 -11.17
N PRO A 48 -15.82 -18.62 -10.49
CA PRO A 48 -17.23 -18.24 -10.43
C PRO A 48 -17.78 -18.01 -11.83
N LYS A 49 -19.03 -18.44 -12.08
CA LYS A 49 -19.65 -18.41 -13.41
C LYS A 49 -19.68 -17.01 -14.06
N ASN A 50 -19.76 -15.95 -13.26
CA ASN A 50 -19.86 -14.56 -13.71
C ASN A 50 -18.59 -13.75 -13.43
N LEU A 51 -17.46 -14.42 -13.15
CA LEU A 51 -16.21 -13.70 -12.94
C LEU A 51 -15.64 -13.27 -14.30
N GLY A 52 -15.47 -11.96 -14.46
CA GLY A 52 -14.84 -11.36 -15.61
C GLY A 52 -14.24 -10.00 -15.24
N VAL A 53 -13.52 -9.43 -16.20
CA VAL A 53 -13.00 -8.07 -16.11
C VAL A 53 -14.17 -7.10 -16.19
N LEU A 54 -14.27 -6.24 -15.19
CA LEU A 54 -15.23 -5.14 -15.18
C LEU A 54 -14.66 -4.02 -16.04
N LEU A 55 -15.29 -3.79 -17.19
CA LEU A 55 -14.98 -2.67 -18.08
C LEU A 55 -15.98 -1.55 -17.86
N SER A 56 -15.52 -0.30 -17.92
CA SER A 56 -16.39 0.85 -17.89
C SER A 56 -16.09 1.82 -19.02
N SER A 57 -17.11 2.11 -19.83
CA SER A 57 -17.09 3.14 -20.87
C SER A 57 -17.73 4.46 -20.42
N SER A 58 -18.29 4.52 -19.21
CA SER A 58 -18.96 5.70 -18.68
C SER A 58 -17.96 6.74 -18.18
N HIS A 59 -18.18 8.04 -18.45
CA HIS A 59 -17.39 9.14 -17.90
C HIS A 59 -18.27 10.03 -16.98
N PRO A 60 -17.84 10.36 -15.75
CA PRO A 60 -16.64 9.87 -15.08
C PRO A 60 -16.77 8.39 -14.70
N TRP A 61 -15.66 7.67 -14.78
CA TRP A 61 -15.69 6.22 -14.56
C TRP A 61 -15.96 5.85 -13.11
N PRO A 62 -16.93 4.98 -12.80
CA PRO A 62 -17.28 4.64 -11.44
C PRO A 62 -16.11 3.96 -10.71
N VAL A 63 -16.08 4.15 -9.39
CA VAL A 63 -15.38 3.24 -8.47
C VAL A 63 -16.22 1.97 -8.29
N SER A 64 -15.61 0.90 -7.78
CA SER A 64 -16.35 -0.33 -7.52
C SER A 64 -17.51 -0.10 -6.55
N SER A 65 -18.49 -0.98 -6.60
CA SER A 65 -19.62 -0.92 -5.67
C SER A 65 -19.16 -1.03 -4.21
N ALA A 66 -18.13 -1.83 -3.94
CA ALA A 66 -17.59 -2.00 -2.60
C ALA A 66 -16.81 -0.77 -2.11
N GLU A 67 -15.96 -0.16 -2.95
CA GLU A 67 -15.30 1.12 -2.62
C GLU A 67 -16.35 2.21 -2.35
N ARG A 68 -17.38 2.31 -3.19
CA ARG A 68 -18.48 3.27 -2.98
C ARG A 68 -19.19 3.05 -1.64
N GLN A 69 -19.56 1.81 -1.32
CA GLN A 69 -20.23 1.48 -0.07
C GLN A 69 -19.36 1.79 1.15
N TYR A 70 -18.06 1.52 1.08
CA TYR A 70 -17.12 1.85 2.14
C TYR A 70 -17.11 3.36 2.43
N ILE A 71 -17.02 4.17 1.38
CA ILE A 71 -16.91 5.62 1.48
C ILE A 71 -18.23 6.27 1.90
N GLU A 72 -19.37 5.77 1.40
CA GLU A 72 -20.70 6.20 1.85
C GLU A 72 -20.92 5.87 3.34
N LYS A 73 -20.52 4.68 3.78
CA LYS A 73 -20.61 4.30 5.21
C LYS A 73 -19.71 5.19 6.07
N LYS A 74 -18.47 5.44 5.62
CA LYS A 74 -17.54 6.32 6.32
C LYS A 74 -18.04 7.75 6.43
N ALA A 75 -18.61 8.30 5.35
CA ALA A 75 -19.20 9.63 5.34
C ALA A 75 -20.32 9.76 6.38
N LYS A 76 -21.22 8.77 6.48
CA LYS A 76 -22.28 8.70 7.50
C LYS A 76 -21.71 8.67 8.93
N ASN A 77 -20.66 7.88 9.15
CA ASN A 77 -20.00 7.77 10.46
C ASN A 77 -19.20 9.03 10.83
N SER A 78 -18.91 9.92 9.87
CA SER A 78 -18.03 11.07 10.07
C SER A 78 -18.68 12.30 10.68
N ILE A 79 -20.02 12.39 10.77
CA ILE A 79 -20.71 13.60 11.27
C ILE A 79 -20.25 13.99 12.68
N GLN A 80 -20.21 13.03 13.60
CA GLN A 80 -19.76 13.29 14.97
C GLN A 80 -18.26 13.60 15.04
N LEU A 81 -17.46 12.97 14.16
CA LEU A 81 -16.03 13.25 14.05
C LEU A 81 -15.79 14.68 13.56
N TRP A 82 -16.56 15.15 12.57
CA TRP A 82 -16.50 16.52 12.06
C TRP A 82 -16.89 17.52 13.13
N SER A 83 -17.99 17.26 13.85
CA SER A 83 -18.44 18.11 14.96
C SER A 83 -17.36 18.25 16.02
N SER A 84 -16.81 17.11 16.48
CA SER A 84 -15.72 17.08 17.47
C SER A 84 -14.48 17.84 17.01
N TYR A 85 -14.03 17.60 15.77
CA TYR A 85 -12.84 18.23 15.22
C TYR A 85 -13.01 19.75 15.02
N LEU A 86 -14.12 20.20 14.42
CA LEU A 86 -14.37 21.62 14.15
C LEU A 86 -14.54 22.42 15.46
N ASN A 87 -15.20 21.84 16.47
CA ASN A 87 -15.31 22.45 17.79
C ASN A 87 -13.94 22.51 18.51
N ARG A 88 -13.06 21.52 18.29
CA ARG A 88 -11.69 21.53 18.84
C ARG A 88 -10.83 22.64 18.23
N ILE A 89 -10.93 22.88 16.93
CA ILE A 89 -10.18 23.97 16.29
C ILE A 89 -10.65 25.33 16.82
N ASN A 90 -11.96 25.47 17.08
CA ASN A 90 -12.61 26.68 17.58
C ASN A 90 -12.34 27.90 16.68
N ILE A 91 -12.69 27.78 15.39
CA ILE A 91 -12.50 28.84 14.40
C ILE A 91 -13.46 30.00 14.71
N THR A 92 -12.93 31.19 14.96
CA THR A 92 -13.73 32.38 15.27
C THR A 92 -14.70 32.71 14.14
N GLY A 93 -15.99 32.86 14.48
CA GLY A 93 -17.05 33.17 13.51
C GLY A 93 -17.55 31.97 12.69
N PHE A 94 -17.04 30.76 12.92
CA PHE A 94 -17.49 29.56 12.23
C PHE A 94 -18.53 28.80 13.05
N ASN A 95 -19.72 28.57 12.49
CA ASN A 95 -20.79 27.81 13.13
C ASN A 95 -20.77 26.35 12.66
N THR A 96 -20.23 25.45 13.49
CA THR A 96 -20.12 24.00 13.22
C THR A 96 -21.48 23.36 12.93
N THR A 97 -22.51 23.69 13.71
CA THR A 97 -23.86 23.10 13.55
C THR A 97 -24.48 23.51 12.22
N HIS A 98 -24.33 24.78 11.84
CA HIS A 98 -24.79 25.27 10.55
C HIS A 98 -24.05 24.59 9.39
N PHE A 99 -22.72 24.45 9.48
CA PHE A 99 -21.91 23.76 8.47
C PHE A 99 -22.38 22.30 8.25
N LEU A 100 -22.65 21.57 9.33
CA LEU A 100 -23.07 20.16 9.24
C LEU A 100 -24.56 19.98 8.90
N SER A 101 -25.38 21.02 9.05
CA SER A 101 -26.83 20.94 8.80
C SER A 101 -27.16 20.50 7.36
N GLY A 102 -26.35 20.89 6.38
CA GLY A 102 -26.52 20.49 4.99
C GLY A 102 -26.26 18.99 4.76
N ALA A 103 -25.31 18.40 5.49
CA ALA A 103 -25.04 16.96 5.43
C ALA A 103 -26.12 16.15 6.13
N VAL A 104 -26.62 16.64 7.28
CA VAL A 104 -27.72 16.00 8.01
C VAL A 104 -29.03 16.05 7.23
N SER A 105 -29.30 17.14 6.50
CA SER A 105 -30.56 17.34 5.76
C SER A 105 -30.54 16.75 4.34
N ASN A 106 -29.44 16.86 3.61
CA ASN A 106 -29.34 16.43 2.20
C ASN A 106 -28.59 15.09 2.01
N GLY A 107 -28.30 14.41 3.11
CA GLY A 107 -27.61 13.12 3.15
C GLY A 107 -26.09 13.25 3.28
N GLU A 108 -25.47 12.34 4.03
CA GLU A 108 -24.07 12.37 4.40
C GLU A 108 -23.20 11.80 3.26
N LYS A 109 -22.73 12.67 2.37
CA LYS A 109 -21.99 12.29 1.15
C LYS A 109 -20.68 13.05 1.06
N ALA A 110 -19.58 12.30 1.08
CA ALA A 110 -18.24 12.85 0.86
C ALA A 110 -18.13 13.47 -0.55
N GLY A 111 -17.61 14.71 -0.62
CA GLY A 111 -17.41 15.47 -1.85
C GLY A 111 -18.69 16.10 -2.39
N TYR A 112 -19.77 16.10 -1.60
CA TYR A 112 -21.05 16.74 -1.93
C TYR A 112 -21.57 17.59 -0.78
N THR A 113 -21.79 16.97 0.38
CA THR A 113 -22.31 17.64 1.59
C THR A 113 -21.29 17.70 2.71
N LEU A 114 -20.24 16.86 2.64
CA LEU A 114 -19.10 16.86 3.54
C LEU A 114 -17.81 16.95 2.74
N PRO A 115 -16.77 17.67 3.23
CA PRO A 115 -15.47 17.69 2.58
C PRO A 115 -14.89 16.28 2.49
N ASN A 116 -14.23 16.01 1.37
CA ASN A 116 -13.62 14.73 1.11
C ASN A 116 -12.12 14.89 0.90
N PHE A 117 -11.35 14.14 1.68
CA PHE A 117 -9.92 14.29 1.67
C PHE A 117 -9.17 12.97 1.76
N ALA A 118 -7.94 13.02 1.26
CA ALA A 118 -7.08 11.87 1.14
C ALA A 118 -5.65 12.17 1.57
N PHE A 119 -4.96 11.14 2.05
CA PHE A 119 -3.52 11.16 2.18
C PHE A 119 -2.87 10.56 0.94
N THR A 120 -1.76 11.15 0.50
CA THR A 120 -0.81 10.52 -0.41
C THR A 120 0.56 10.54 0.24
N ILE A 121 1.16 9.36 0.39
CA ILE A 121 2.38 9.18 1.20
C ILE A 121 3.49 8.68 0.30
N ALA A 122 4.60 9.44 0.27
CA ALA A 122 5.66 9.21 -0.69
C ALA A 122 6.45 7.92 -0.45
N GLY A 123 7.03 7.36 -1.52
CA GLY A 123 8.06 6.33 -1.43
C GLY A 123 9.44 6.89 -1.03
N GLY A 124 10.27 6.08 -0.36
CA GLY A 124 11.63 6.48 0.04
C GLY A 124 12.24 5.65 1.17
N GLY A 125 12.06 4.33 1.16
CA GLY A 125 12.61 3.43 2.17
C GLY A 125 12.04 3.67 3.57
N ASN A 126 12.74 3.17 4.59
CA ASN A 126 12.32 3.31 5.99
C ASN A 126 12.14 4.78 6.42
N ARG A 127 12.92 5.72 5.86
CA ARG A 127 12.76 7.15 6.14
C ARG A 127 11.36 7.64 5.77
N ALA A 128 10.92 7.40 4.53
CA ALA A 128 9.60 7.85 4.08
C ALA A 128 8.47 7.13 4.84
N LEU A 129 8.66 5.85 5.17
CA LEU A 129 7.74 5.09 6.03
C LEU A 129 7.60 5.74 7.41
N LEU A 130 8.71 6.01 8.10
CA LEU A 130 8.71 6.58 9.45
C LEU A 130 8.18 8.01 9.45
N TYR A 131 8.56 8.82 8.46
CA TYR A 131 8.03 10.18 8.29
C TYR A 131 6.51 10.14 8.05
N GLY A 132 6.05 9.31 7.11
CA GLY A 132 4.62 9.10 6.86
C GLY A 132 3.86 8.65 8.10
N ALA A 133 4.41 7.67 8.84
CA ALA A 133 3.82 7.18 10.07
C ALA A 133 3.73 8.27 11.15
N SER A 134 4.76 9.12 11.30
CA SER A 134 4.74 10.24 12.24
C SER A 134 3.66 11.28 11.91
N ILE A 135 3.45 11.57 10.62
CA ILE A 135 2.41 12.51 10.19
C ILE A 135 1.01 11.92 10.41
N LEU A 136 0.81 10.62 10.16
CA LEU A 136 -0.45 9.97 10.48
C LEU A 136 -0.73 10.01 12.00
N ASP A 137 0.26 9.72 12.85
CA ASP A 137 0.09 9.80 14.32
C ASP A 137 -0.15 11.23 14.82
N ALA A 138 0.42 12.24 14.16
CA ALA A 138 0.17 13.66 14.45
C ALA A 138 -1.24 14.12 14.06
N PHE A 139 -1.96 13.34 13.25
CA PHE A 139 -3.36 13.58 12.86
C PHE A 139 -4.34 12.61 13.51
N ASP A 140 -3.86 11.68 14.33
CA ASP A 140 -4.68 10.67 14.98
C ASP A 140 -5.35 11.23 16.24
N SER A 141 -6.69 11.13 16.35
CA SER A 141 -7.39 11.52 17.59
C SER A 141 -7.04 10.67 18.80
N ARG A 142 -6.45 9.47 18.60
CA ARG A 142 -5.96 8.61 19.69
C ARG A 142 -4.65 9.12 20.29
N ASN A 143 -4.02 10.14 19.69
CA ASN A 143 -2.82 10.77 20.19
C ASN A 143 -3.17 12.03 21.01
N PRO A 144 -2.96 12.04 22.34
CA PRO A 144 -3.25 13.20 23.18
C PRO A 144 -2.47 14.46 22.77
N GLN A 145 -1.24 14.32 22.25
CA GLN A 145 -0.45 15.45 21.77
C GLN A 145 -1.03 16.06 20.50
N ALA A 146 -1.55 15.23 19.60
CA ALA A 146 -2.26 15.69 18.40
C ALA A 146 -3.56 16.40 18.76
N GLU A 147 -4.29 15.89 19.75
CA GLU A 147 -5.49 16.54 20.28
C GLU A 147 -5.18 17.91 20.90
N ALA A 148 -4.10 18.01 21.69
CA ALA A 148 -3.64 19.26 22.28
C ALA A 148 -3.17 20.26 21.22
N ALA A 149 -2.50 19.78 20.16
CA ALA A 149 -2.10 20.57 19.00
C ALA A 149 -3.27 20.92 18.05
N ARG A 150 -4.49 20.44 18.33
CA ARG A 150 -5.70 20.62 17.51
C ARG A 150 -5.62 20.00 16.11
N THR A 151 -4.70 19.07 15.89
CA THR A 151 -4.53 18.33 14.64
C THR A 151 -5.15 16.93 14.69
N GLY A 152 -5.38 16.39 15.89
CA GLY A 152 -6.00 15.09 16.11
C GLY A 152 -7.43 15.02 15.56
N GLY A 153 -7.71 13.98 14.77
CA GLY A 153 -9.02 13.73 14.14
C GLY A 153 -9.01 13.84 12.62
N ILE A 154 -8.02 14.53 12.03
CA ILE A 154 -7.87 14.59 10.56
C ILE A 154 -7.71 13.17 10.00
N LEU A 155 -6.96 12.28 10.66
CA LEU A 155 -6.77 10.91 10.20
C LEU A 155 -8.09 10.14 10.10
N GLN A 156 -8.94 10.25 11.12
CA GLN A 156 -10.23 9.55 11.16
C GLN A 156 -11.21 10.09 10.11
N LEU A 157 -11.11 11.38 9.80
CA LEU A 157 -11.96 12.06 8.83
C LEU A 157 -11.53 11.83 7.36
N ALA A 158 -10.27 11.44 7.11
CA ALA A 158 -9.80 11.15 5.75
C ALA A 158 -10.45 9.91 5.16
N ASN A 159 -10.91 9.98 3.91
CA ASN A 159 -11.61 8.89 3.25
C ASN A 159 -10.68 7.93 2.50
N TYR A 160 -9.52 8.40 2.04
CA TYR A 160 -8.55 7.60 1.28
C TYR A 160 -7.13 7.80 1.77
N ALA A 161 -6.29 6.78 1.62
CA ALA A 161 -4.85 6.89 1.79
C ALA A 161 -4.14 6.10 0.68
N ALA A 162 -3.37 6.80 -0.16
CA ALA A 162 -2.56 6.22 -1.21
C ALA A 162 -1.09 6.15 -0.79
N GLY A 163 -0.44 5.00 -1.02
CA GLY A 163 0.96 4.78 -0.67
C GLY A 163 1.71 4.01 -1.75
N LEU A 164 2.95 4.42 -1.97
CA LEU A 164 3.87 3.83 -2.93
C LEU A 164 5.16 3.37 -2.23
N SER A 165 5.76 2.29 -2.72
CA SER A 165 7.05 1.79 -2.24
C SER A 165 7.01 1.49 -0.74
N ALA A 166 7.91 2.07 0.05
CA ALA A 166 7.93 1.88 1.50
C ALA A 166 6.65 2.36 2.22
N SER A 167 5.93 3.33 1.64
CA SER A 167 4.63 3.75 2.18
C SER A 167 3.53 2.73 1.90
N SER A 168 3.73 1.82 0.94
CA SER A 168 2.86 0.64 0.83
C SER A 168 3.12 -0.36 1.96
N TRP A 169 4.32 -0.39 2.54
CA TRP A 169 4.59 -1.20 3.73
C TRP A 169 3.91 -0.60 4.96
N LEU A 170 3.95 0.72 5.08
CA LEU A 170 3.20 1.48 6.09
C LEU A 170 1.70 1.13 6.02
N LEU A 171 1.04 1.43 4.90
CA LEU A 171 -0.41 1.29 4.78
C LEU A 171 -0.86 -0.17 4.89
N ALA A 172 -0.16 -1.10 4.23
CA ALA A 172 -0.51 -2.52 4.29
C ALA A 172 -0.23 -3.12 5.68
N GLY A 173 0.91 -2.79 6.29
CA GLY A 173 1.26 -3.22 7.64
C GLY A 173 0.31 -2.67 8.68
N TRP A 174 -0.06 -1.40 8.55
CA TRP A 174 -1.00 -0.74 9.46
C TRP A 174 -2.42 -1.32 9.31
N ALA A 175 -2.93 -1.45 8.08
CA ALA A 175 -4.27 -2.00 7.84
C ALA A 175 -4.40 -3.47 8.27
N THR A 176 -3.36 -4.30 8.06
CA THR A 176 -3.37 -5.73 8.47
C THR A 176 -3.29 -5.93 9.98
N ASN A 177 -2.83 -4.92 10.73
CA ASN A 177 -2.86 -4.90 12.19
C ASN A 177 -4.00 -4.04 12.73
N ASP A 178 -5.12 -4.00 11.99
CA ASP A 178 -6.37 -3.33 12.38
C ASP A 178 -6.17 -1.87 12.80
N TYR A 179 -5.28 -1.18 12.10
CA TYR A 179 -4.96 0.24 12.29
C TYR A 179 -4.53 0.60 13.72
N GLU A 180 -3.81 -0.29 14.40
CA GLU A 180 -3.15 -0.01 15.69
C GLU A 180 -2.40 1.34 15.63
N ARG A 181 -2.44 2.12 16.73
CA ARG A 181 -1.75 3.42 16.77
C ARG A 181 -0.27 3.24 16.43
N VAL A 182 0.30 4.13 15.62
CA VAL A 182 1.67 4.03 15.11
C VAL A 182 2.68 3.84 16.25
N SER A 183 2.54 4.57 17.36
CA SER A 183 3.41 4.44 18.53
C SER A 183 3.47 3.01 19.06
N SER A 184 2.33 2.32 19.12
CA SER A 184 2.26 0.94 19.59
C SER A 184 2.73 -0.04 18.52
N LEU A 185 2.37 0.20 17.26
CA LEU A 185 2.77 -0.62 16.11
C LEU A 185 4.30 -0.75 15.97
N VAL A 186 5.03 0.33 16.30
CA VAL A 186 6.50 0.34 16.33
C VAL A 186 7.04 -0.71 17.30
N HIS A 187 6.40 -0.91 18.46
CA HIS A 187 6.86 -1.87 19.47
C HIS A 187 6.29 -3.28 19.24
N THR A 188 5.04 -3.40 18.78
CA THR A 188 4.36 -4.69 18.64
C THR A 188 4.78 -5.44 17.37
N VAL A 189 4.84 -4.74 16.23
CA VAL A 189 5.07 -5.36 14.92
C VAL A 189 6.42 -4.96 14.35
N TRP A 190 6.81 -3.69 14.45
CA TRP A 190 8.03 -3.19 13.79
C TRP A 190 9.27 -3.18 14.67
N SER A 191 9.22 -3.75 15.88
CA SER A 191 10.35 -3.74 16.83
C SER A 191 11.62 -4.27 16.19
N SER A 192 11.52 -5.39 15.46
CA SER A 192 12.65 -5.98 14.73
C SER A 192 12.84 -5.45 13.30
N ALA A 193 11.96 -4.57 12.81
CA ALA A 193 11.99 -4.06 11.44
C ALA A 193 13.16 -3.12 11.19
N PHE A 194 13.62 -2.42 12.23
CA PHE A 194 14.64 -1.37 12.16
C PHE A 194 15.96 -1.72 12.87
N GLU A 195 16.15 -2.97 13.29
CA GLU A 195 17.35 -3.40 14.04
C GLU A 195 18.45 -4.00 13.15
N ARG A 196 18.18 -4.23 11.86
CA ARG A 196 19.09 -4.95 10.96
C ARG A 196 19.07 -4.37 9.56
N GLU A 197 20.17 -4.54 8.86
CA GLU A 197 20.29 -4.19 7.45
C GLU A 197 19.27 -4.93 6.56
N TYR A 198 18.95 -4.35 5.40
CA TYR A 198 18.06 -4.98 4.42
C TYR A 198 18.59 -6.35 3.96
N MET A 199 19.91 -6.55 3.92
CA MET A 199 20.57 -7.78 3.45
C MET A 199 21.70 -8.22 4.39
N ASP A 200 21.37 -9.02 5.41
CA ASP A 200 22.34 -9.61 6.37
C ASP A 200 22.50 -11.14 6.15
N TRP A 201 23.65 -11.71 6.56
CA TRP A 201 23.98 -13.13 6.50
C TRP A 201 22.93 -14.04 7.14
N GLY A 202 22.27 -13.58 8.22
CA GLY A 202 21.15 -14.30 8.83
C GLY A 202 19.93 -14.47 7.90
N GLN A 203 19.75 -13.55 6.94
CA GLN A 203 18.66 -13.58 5.97
C GLN A 203 19.01 -14.42 4.74
N PHE A 204 20.29 -14.47 4.34
CA PHE A 204 20.79 -15.40 3.33
C PHE A 204 20.57 -16.87 3.73
N LYS A 205 20.66 -17.22 5.02
CA LYS A 205 20.33 -18.57 5.51
C LYS A 205 18.85 -18.96 5.25
N LYS A 206 17.96 -17.98 5.06
CA LYS A 206 16.53 -18.20 4.73
C LYS A 206 16.26 -18.26 3.22
N LEU A 207 17.25 -17.93 2.38
CA LEU A 207 17.17 -17.96 0.92
C LEU A 207 16.79 -19.36 0.36
N PRO A 208 17.33 -20.49 0.88
CA PRO A 208 16.93 -21.84 0.45
C PRO A 208 15.44 -22.14 0.68
N HIS A 209 14.88 -21.66 1.81
CA HIS A 209 13.45 -21.80 2.10
C HIS A 209 12.60 -21.04 1.09
N CYS A 210 12.98 -19.79 0.78
CA CYS A 210 12.29 -18.96 -0.20
C CYS A 210 12.39 -19.56 -1.61
N PHE A 211 13.55 -20.11 -2.00
CA PHE A 211 13.70 -20.80 -3.29
C PHE A 211 12.83 -22.05 -3.40
N ARG A 212 12.65 -22.80 -2.31
CA ARG A 212 11.73 -23.94 -2.27
C ARG A 212 10.28 -23.50 -2.49
N GLU A 213 9.88 -22.37 -1.93
CA GLU A 213 8.55 -21.79 -2.13
C GLU A 213 8.35 -21.30 -3.58
N VAL A 214 9.34 -20.61 -4.15
CA VAL A 214 9.31 -20.17 -5.57
C VAL A 214 9.24 -21.37 -6.50
N ARG A 215 10.03 -22.42 -6.25
CA ARG A 215 9.93 -23.69 -6.99
C ARG A 215 8.54 -24.29 -6.87
N ARG A 216 7.91 -24.25 -5.68
CA ARG A 216 6.53 -24.75 -5.47
C ARG A 216 5.49 -23.93 -6.24
N LYS A 217 5.66 -22.60 -6.33
CA LYS A 217 4.80 -21.72 -7.14
C LYS A 217 4.99 -21.97 -8.65
N LYS A 218 6.24 -22.10 -9.12
CA LYS A 218 6.57 -22.45 -10.52
C LYS A 218 6.01 -23.83 -10.92
N LYS A 219 6.06 -24.81 -10.02
CA LYS A 219 5.44 -26.15 -10.23
C LYS A 219 3.92 -26.09 -10.39
N ARG A 220 3.27 -24.99 -9.98
CA ARG A 220 1.83 -24.76 -10.13
C ARG A 220 1.51 -23.80 -11.26
N ASP A 221 2.40 -23.63 -12.25
CA ASP A 221 2.14 -22.79 -13.43
C ASP A 221 1.96 -21.28 -13.12
N PHE A 222 2.43 -20.83 -11.95
CA PHE A 222 2.61 -19.40 -11.65
C PHE A 222 4.07 -19.03 -11.92
N ARG A 223 4.32 -18.16 -12.90
CA ARG A 223 5.65 -17.58 -13.13
C ARG A 223 5.88 -16.48 -12.10
N LEU A 224 6.97 -16.60 -11.35
CA LEU A 224 7.41 -15.61 -10.37
C LEU A 224 8.93 -15.50 -10.44
N THR A 225 9.44 -14.30 -10.27
CA THR A 225 10.88 -14.06 -10.20
C THR A 225 11.41 -14.45 -8.82
N LYS A 226 12.56 -15.14 -8.81
CA LYS A 226 13.21 -15.63 -7.59
C LYS A 226 13.63 -14.46 -6.68
N LYS A 227 14.24 -13.41 -7.25
CA LYS A 227 14.68 -12.20 -6.53
C LYS A 227 13.48 -11.50 -5.87
N LYS A 228 12.34 -11.37 -6.58
CA LYS A 228 11.19 -10.63 -6.05
C LYS A 228 10.40 -11.36 -4.98
N SER A 229 10.19 -12.66 -5.16
CA SER A 229 9.51 -13.48 -4.15
C SER A 229 10.27 -13.48 -2.82
N PHE A 230 11.60 -13.41 -2.86
CA PHE A 230 12.42 -13.20 -1.67
C PHE A 230 12.20 -11.82 -1.05
N TRP A 231 12.24 -10.74 -1.84
CA TRP A 231 12.02 -9.38 -1.33
C TRP A 231 10.63 -9.18 -0.71
N GLY A 232 9.56 -9.61 -1.40
CA GLY A 232 8.19 -9.52 -0.88
C GLY A 232 8.02 -10.36 0.39
N ARG A 233 8.64 -11.54 0.45
CA ARG A 233 8.67 -12.36 1.68
C ARG A 233 9.46 -11.69 2.80
N TYR A 234 10.62 -11.13 2.49
CA TYR A 234 11.47 -10.40 3.45
C TYR A 234 10.69 -9.25 4.10
N ILE A 235 10.10 -8.38 3.28
CA ILE A 235 9.29 -7.24 3.75
C ILE A 235 8.08 -7.72 4.56
N SER A 236 7.40 -8.78 4.10
CA SER A 236 6.27 -9.37 4.85
C SER A 236 6.64 -9.86 6.24
N LEU A 237 7.87 -10.35 6.44
CA LEU A 237 8.34 -10.83 7.74
C LEU A 237 8.66 -9.71 8.72
N ARG A 238 8.82 -8.47 8.24
CA ARG A 238 9.19 -7.30 9.05
C ARG A 238 8.01 -6.43 9.44
N PHE A 239 7.10 -6.21 8.49
CA PHE A 239 6.03 -5.22 8.64
C PHE A 239 4.64 -5.85 8.83
N LEU A 240 4.53 -7.18 8.74
CA LEU A 240 3.29 -7.92 9.01
C LEU A 240 3.49 -8.81 10.23
N ASN A 241 2.48 -8.86 11.10
CA ASN A 241 2.50 -9.74 12.26
C ASN A 241 2.28 -11.19 11.80
N ASN A 242 3.34 -11.99 11.72
CA ASN A 242 3.26 -13.41 11.32
C ASN A 242 3.21 -14.39 12.50
N ASN A 243 3.11 -13.87 13.73
CA ASN A 243 3.27 -14.68 14.96
C ASN A 243 1.96 -15.33 15.43
N SER A 244 0.80 -14.90 14.91
CA SER A 244 -0.48 -15.53 15.19
C SER A 244 -0.87 -16.51 14.07
N GLU A 245 -1.44 -17.67 14.42
CA GLU A 245 -2.03 -18.62 13.44
C GLU A 245 -3.03 -17.92 12.49
N ARG A 246 -3.69 -16.85 12.98
CA ARG A 246 -4.65 -16.02 12.23
C ARG A 246 -4.01 -15.15 11.15
N ASN A 247 -2.74 -14.78 11.30
CA ASN A 247 -2.01 -13.89 10.40
C ASN A 247 -0.83 -14.59 9.68
N LYS A 248 -0.80 -15.92 9.66
CA LYS A 248 0.20 -16.65 8.84
C LYS A 248 -0.11 -16.44 7.35
N ASN A 249 0.66 -15.56 6.71
CA ASN A 249 0.57 -15.18 5.29
C ASN A 249 -0.71 -14.39 4.95
N PRO A 250 -0.87 -13.15 5.45
CA PRO A 250 -2.05 -12.36 5.16
C PRO A 250 -2.18 -12.10 3.66
N VAL A 251 -3.42 -12.11 3.19
CA VAL A 251 -3.80 -11.70 1.83
C VAL A 251 -4.48 -10.34 1.91
N PHE A 252 -4.22 -9.45 0.97
CA PHE A 252 -4.66 -8.06 1.06
C PHE A 252 -6.19 -7.94 0.98
N SER A 253 -6.83 -8.82 0.21
CA SER A 253 -8.30 -8.88 0.16
C SER A 253 -8.93 -9.35 1.48
N SER A 254 -8.17 -9.90 2.43
CA SER A 254 -8.71 -10.29 3.74
C SER A 254 -8.94 -9.12 4.69
N LEU A 255 -8.41 -7.92 4.36
CA LEU A 255 -8.66 -6.68 5.10
C LEU A 255 -10.16 -6.38 5.23
N ARG A 256 -10.96 -6.85 4.29
CA ARG A 256 -12.43 -6.75 4.30
C ARG A 256 -13.09 -7.36 5.52
N ASN A 257 -12.38 -8.26 6.21
CA ASN A 257 -12.84 -8.95 7.41
C ASN A 257 -12.25 -8.36 8.71
N SER A 258 -11.42 -7.31 8.64
CA SER A 258 -10.94 -6.63 9.84
C SER A 258 -12.05 -5.75 10.42
N GLN A 259 -12.01 -5.55 11.74
CA GLN A 259 -13.06 -4.82 12.43
C GLN A 259 -13.10 -3.36 11.98
N SER A 260 -11.93 -2.71 11.91
CA SER A 260 -11.84 -1.32 11.45
C SER A 260 -12.29 -1.12 10.00
N TYR A 261 -12.10 -2.13 9.13
CA TYR A 261 -12.60 -2.06 7.76
C TYR A 261 -14.13 -2.19 7.73
N LEU A 262 -14.69 -3.16 8.45
CA LEU A 262 -16.13 -3.36 8.56
C LEU A 262 -16.82 -2.11 9.15
N GLU A 263 -16.18 -1.42 10.10
CA GLU A 263 -16.70 -0.19 10.71
C GLU A 263 -16.38 1.08 9.90
N SER A 264 -15.54 0.98 8.87
CA SER A 264 -15.07 2.08 8.02
C SER A 264 -14.45 3.24 8.82
N THR A 265 -13.68 2.92 9.86
CA THR A 265 -13.13 3.90 10.82
C THR A 265 -11.91 4.64 10.28
N PHE A 266 -11.10 4.00 9.43
CA PHE A 266 -9.87 4.57 8.85
C PHE A 266 -10.01 4.84 7.35
N PRO A 267 -9.04 5.53 6.72
CA PRO A 267 -9.08 5.80 5.29
C PRO A 267 -8.97 4.52 4.46
N PHE A 268 -9.64 4.48 3.32
CA PHE A 268 -9.56 3.37 2.37
C PHE A 268 -8.14 3.26 1.78
N PRO A 269 -7.42 2.14 1.99
CA PRO A 269 -6.02 2.03 1.60
C PRO A 269 -5.89 1.70 0.11
N ILE A 270 -5.04 2.44 -0.58
CA ILE A 270 -4.72 2.26 -1.99
C ILE A 270 -3.20 2.09 -2.11
N LEU A 271 -2.74 0.96 -2.62
CA LEU A 271 -1.32 0.72 -2.89
C LEU A 271 -1.08 0.78 -4.39
N ILE A 272 0.03 1.39 -4.80
CA ILE A 272 0.26 1.68 -6.22
C ILE A 272 1.47 0.95 -6.78
N SER A 273 1.38 0.54 -8.03
CA SER A 273 2.53 0.12 -8.84
C SER A 273 2.38 0.70 -10.23
N THR A 274 3.49 0.93 -10.92
CA THR A 274 3.49 1.15 -12.37
C THR A 274 3.94 -0.12 -13.08
N SER A 275 4.03 -0.11 -14.41
CA SER A 275 4.45 -1.24 -15.22
C SER A 275 5.46 -0.84 -16.28
N ARG A 276 6.39 -1.74 -16.59
CA ARG A 276 7.42 -1.54 -17.61
C ARG A 276 6.92 -1.93 -19.00
N LYS A 277 7.29 -1.16 -20.02
CA LYS A 277 6.94 -1.42 -21.43
C LYS A 277 7.49 -2.75 -21.98
N GLY A 278 8.69 -3.14 -21.59
CA GLY A 278 9.28 -4.44 -21.92
C GLY A 278 10.39 -4.81 -20.95
N GLU A 279 10.83 -6.07 -20.95
CA GLU A 279 11.90 -6.51 -20.06
C GLU A 279 13.19 -5.68 -20.30
N GLY A 280 13.65 -4.96 -19.28
CA GLY A 280 14.87 -4.14 -19.37
C GLY A 280 14.74 -2.80 -20.13
N GLU A 281 13.56 -2.44 -20.63
CA GLU A 281 13.32 -1.13 -21.23
C GLU A 281 13.23 -0.02 -20.17
N ASP A 282 13.68 1.20 -20.46
CA ASP A 282 13.59 2.32 -19.51
C ASP A 282 12.12 2.62 -19.13
N LEU A 283 11.92 3.02 -17.87
CA LEU A 283 10.60 3.45 -17.41
C LEU A 283 10.36 4.91 -17.80
N ASP A 284 9.14 5.22 -18.19
CA ASP A 284 8.71 6.56 -18.52
C ASP A 284 7.42 6.95 -17.81
N LEU A 285 7.08 8.24 -17.92
CA LEU A 285 5.85 8.79 -17.38
C LEU A 285 4.60 8.39 -18.19
N ASP A 286 4.72 7.55 -19.21
CA ASP A 286 3.60 7.12 -20.04
C ASP A 286 3.12 5.71 -19.66
N GLY A 287 3.82 5.02 -18.75
CA GLY A 287 3.41 3.72 -18.25
C GLY A 287 2.03 3.73 -17.58
N PRO A 288 1.32 2.60 -17.50
CA PRO A 288 0.07 2.54 -16.76
C PRO A 288 0.30 2.53 -15.24
N ILE A 289 -0.72 2.96 -14.49
CA ILE A 289 -0.74 2.94 -13.03
C ILE A 289 -1.78 1.90 -12.60
N TYR A 290 -1.32 0.95 -11.80
CA TYR A 290 -2.12 -0.10 -11.22
C TYR A 290 -2.39 0.18 -9.76
N GLU A 291 -3.65 0.10 -9.37
CA GLU A 291 -4.08 0.25 -7.99
C GLU A 291 -4.42 -1.11 -7.39
N PHE A 292 -3.88 -1.34 -6.21
CA PHE A 292 -4.28 -2.44 -5.34
C PHE A 292 -5.13 -1.86 -4.21
N THR A 293 -6.40 -2.23 -4.18
CA THR A 293 -7.31 -1.94 -3.06
C THR A 293 -7.74 -3.25 -2.40
N PRO A 294 -8.30 -3.22 -1.17
CA PRO A 294 -8.84 -4.43 -0.54
C PRO A 294 -9.93 -5.14 -1.38
N GLU A 295 -10.58 -4.39 -2.27
CA GLU A 295 -11.69 -4.88 -3.10
C GLU A 295 -11.22 -5.30 -4.49
N ASP A 296 -10.42 -4.46 -5.14
CA ASP A 296 -10.15 -4.58 -6.58
C ASP A 296 -8.68 -4.34 -6.92
N PHE A 297 -8.21 -5.06 -7.94
CA PHE A 297 -7.03 -4.68 -8.69
C PHE A 297 -7.51 -3.96 -9.95
N ASN A 298 -7.15 -2.69 -10.07
CA ASN A 298 -7.67 -1.84 -11.13
C ASN A 298 -6.57 -1.11 -11.89
N VAL A 299 -6.89 -0.74 -13.13
CA VAL A 299 -6.10 0.18 -13.94
C VAL A 299 -6.98 1.34 -14.37
N TRP A 300 -6.44 2.54 -14.22
CA TRP A 300 -7.10 3.76 -14.65
C TRP A 300 -6.22 4.47 -15.68
N HIS A 301 -6.64 4.42 -16.93
CA HIS A 301 -5.98 5.01 -18.09
C HIS A 301 -7.04 5.46 -19.11
N ASN A 302 -6.77 6.51 -19.88
CA ASN A 302 -7.72 7.00 -20.88
C ASN A 302 -8.06 5.93 -21.95
N ASP A 303 -7.09 5.09 -22.32
CA ASP A 303 -7.31 3.99 -23.28
C ASP A 303 -7.94 2.73 -22.66
N LEU A 304 -7.85 2.56 -21.33
CA LEU A 304 -8.42 1.40 -20.65
C LEU A 304 -8.73 1.71 -19.19
N ASN A 305 -10.00 1.51 -18.84
CA ASN A 305 -10.43 1.45 -17.45
C ASN A 305 -11.05 0.10 -17.17
N ALA A 306 -10.35 -0.68 -16.36
CA ALA A 306 -10.69 -2.06 -16.11
C ALA A 306 -10.36 -2.43 -14.66
N SER A 307 -11.18 -3.31 -14.07
CA SER A 307 -10.90 -3.88 -12.75
C SER A 307 -11.26 -5.35 -12.66
N ILE A 308 -10.57 -6.03 -11.75
CA ILE A 308 -10.92 -7.37 -11.28
C ILE A 308 -10.99 -7.38 -9.76
N PRO A 309 -11.76 -8.28 -9.12
CA PRO A 309 -11.72 -8.40 -7.68
C PRO A 309 -10.33 -8.85 -7.22
N MET A 310 -9.80 -8.19 -6.19
CA MET A 310 -8.44 -8.41 -5.66
C MET A 310 -8.17 -9.87 -5.27
N GLU A 311 -9.19 -10.56 -4.75
CA GLU A 311 -9.12 -11.98 -4.38
C GLU A 311 -8.71 -12.91 -5.54
N TYR A 312 -8.96 -12.49 -6.78
CA TYR A 312 -8.66 -13.24 -8.00
C TYR A 312 -7.42 -12.72 -8.73
N LEU A 313 -6.58 -11.90 -8.08
CA LEU A 313 -5.28 -11.52 -8.63
C LEU A 313 -4.49 -12.79 -9.06
N GLY A 314 -3.80 -12.71 -10.19
CA GLY A 314 -3.05 -13.85 -10.77
C GLY A 314 -3.90 -14.91 -11.49
N SER A 315 -5.22 -14.68 -11.64
CA SER A 315 -6.07 -15.44 -12.55
C SER A 315 -5.77 -15.11 -14.01
N ARG A 316 -6.14 -16.00 -14.93
CA ARG A 316 -6.09 -15.76 -16.38
C ARG A 316 -7.48 -15.49 -16.91
N PHE A 317 -7.59 -14.47 -17.75
CA PHE A 317 -8.83 -14.03 -18.38
C PHE A 317 -8.71 -14.17 -19.90
N SER A 318 -9.85 -14.35 -20.57
CA SER A 318 -9.93 -14.45 -22.02
C SER A 318 -9.63 -13.09 -22.65
N SER A 319 -8.67 -13.03 -23.57
CA SER A 319 -8.32 -11.80 -24.26
C SER A 319 -9.41 -11.26 -25.19
N ALA A 320 -10.38 -12.10 -25.57
CA ALA A 320 -11.49 -11.71 -26.43
C ALA A 320 -12.73 -11.23 -25.65
N SER A 321 -13.02 -11.85 -24.50
CA SER A 321 -14.29 -11.62 -23.77
C SER A 321 -14.10 -11.06 -22.37
N GLY A 322 -12.88 -10.99 -21.85
CA GLY A 322 -12.60 -10.62 -20.46
C GLY A 322 -13.14 -11.63 -19.43
N ALA A 323 -13.68 -12.77 -19.85
CA ALA A 323 -14.21 -13.79 -18.94
C ALA A 323 -13.07 -14.59 -18.28
N ALA A 324 -13.24 -14.97 -17.01
CA ALA A 324 -12.22 -15.74 -16.31
C ALA A 324 -12.10 -17.16 -16.89
N VAL A 325 -10.90 -17.53 -17.32
CA VAL A 325 -10.58 -18.87 -17.87
C VAL A 325 -10.01 -19.77 -16.78
N LYS A 326 -9.10 -19.23 -15.96
CA LYS A 326 -8.41 -19.99 -14.91
C LYS A 326 -8.23 -19.12 -13.67
N CYS A 327 -8.82 -19.52 -12.56
CA CYS A 327 -8.91 -18.67 -11.37
C CYS A 327 -7.90 -19.04 -10.30
N ALA A 328 -7.17 -18.07 -9.81
CA ALA A 328 -6.23 -18.20 -8.70
C ALA A 328 -6.79 -17.50 -7.46
N ARG A 329 -6.49 -18.04 -6.28
CA ARG A 329 -6.70 -17.36 -4.99
C ARG A 329 -5.42 -17.37 -4.16
N GLY A 330 -5.25 -16.33 -3.35
CA GLY A 330 -4.09 -16.15 -2.46
C GLY A 330 -2.82 -15.67 -3.18
N PHE A 331 -2.94 -15.22 -4.43
CA PHE A 331 -1.87 -14.51 -5.14
C PHE A 331 -1.68 -13.08 -4.60
N ASP A 332 -2.77 -12.48 -4.11
CA ASP A 332 -2.86 -11.21 -3.40
C ASP A 332 -2.24 -11.24 -2.00
N ASN A 333 -1.23 -12.09 -1.78
CA ASN A 333 -0.46 -12.07 -0.54
C ASN A 333 0.07 -10.66 -0.29
N THR A 334 -0.21 -10.10 0.89
CA THR A 334 0.12 -8.71 1.21
C THR A 334 1.61 -8.41 1.03
N GLY A 335 2.47 -9.37 1.38
CA GLY A 335 3.91 -9.29 1.14
C GLY A 335 4.31 -9.20 -0.33
N PHE A 336 3.59 -9.92 -1.20
CA PHE A 336 3.81 -9.83 -2.64
C PHE A 336 3.41 -8.45 -3.18
N ILE A 337 2.28 -7.90 -2.77
CA ILE A 337 1.80 -6.57 -3.20
C ILE A 337 2.73 -5.46 -2.70
N MET A 338 3.08 -5.48 -1.41
CA MET A 338 4.11 -4.59 -0.83
C MET A 338 5.42 -4.69 -1.59
N GLY A 339 5.79 -5.91 -1.99
CA GLY A 339 6.89 -6.17 -2.88
C GLY A 339 6.69 -5.44 -4.21
N ALA A 340 5.65 -5.76 -4.98
CA ALA A 340 5.41 -5.20 -6.31
C ALA A 340 5.56 -3.67 -6.36
N SER A 341 5.03 -3.00 -5.33
CA SER A 341 5.12 -1.54 -5.17
C SER A 341 6.53 -1.01 -4.80
N SER A 342 7.42 -1.81 -4.24
CA SER A 342 8.73 -1.38 -3.68
C SER A 342 9.96 -2.04 -4.32
N ASN A 343 9.89 -2.41 -5.59
CA ASN A 343 11.00 -3.08 -6.27
C ASN A 343 12.15 -2.14 -6.70
N VAL A 344 12.18 -0.86 -6.30
CA VAL A 344 13.25 0.10 -6.66
C VAL A 344 14.68 -0.36 -6.30
N PHE A 345 14.83 -1.21 -5.27
CA PHE A 345 16.11 -1.84 -4.90
C PHE A 345 16.70 -2.78 -5.97
N SER A 346 16.01 -2.93 -7.10
CA SER A 346 16.49 -3.63 -8.29
C SER A 346 17.25 -2.78 -9.30
N TYR A 347 17.07 -1.46 -9.26
CA TYR A 347 17.67 -0.54 -10.22
C TYR A 347 19.21 -0.50 -10.14
N GLN A 348 19.78 -0.86 -8.98
CA GLN A 348 21.21 -0.76 -8.68
C GLN A 348 22.14 -1.61 -9.56
N ASP A 349 21.65 -2.62 -10.29
CA ASP A 349 22.50 -3.48 -11.13
C ASP A 349 22.47 -3.13 -12.63
N GLY A 350 21.58 -2.23 -13.08
CA GLY A 350 21.39 -1.93 -14.51
C GLY A 350 22.36 -0.89 -15.08
N ARG A 351 22.92 -0.01 -14.25
CA ARG A 351 23.89 1.02 -14.66
C ARG A 351 25.00 1.14 -13.60
N ASN A 352 26.10 0.40 -13.83
CA ASN A 352 27.39 0.44 -13.12
C ASN A 352 27.36 0.70 -11.60
N PRO A 353 27.30 -0.34 -10.75
CA PRO A 353 27.73 -0.20 -9.38
C PRO A 353 29.24 -0.46 -9.28
N LYS A 354 29.91 0.16 -8.30
CA LYS A 354 31.19 -0.37 -7.82
C LYS A 354 30.96 -1.85 -7.47
N ARG A 355 31.54 -2.75 -8.26
CA ARG A 355 31.43 -4.21 -8.10
C ARG A 355 31.97 -4.60 -6.73
N TYR A 356 31.08 -5.00 -5.83
CA TYR A 356 31.46 -5.72 -4.62
C TYR A 356 31.43 -7.21 -4.92
N PHE A 357 32.40 -7.96 -4.39
CA PHE A 357 32.58 -9.41 -4.55
C PHE A 357 31.28 -10.25 -4.35
N TRP A 358 30.29 -9.70 -3.66
CA TRP A 358 29.02 -10.34 -3.31
C TRP A 358 27.92 -10.19 -4.38
N SER A 359 28.00 -9.24 -5.32
CA SER A 359 27.06 -9.14 -6.45
C SER A 359 27.18 -10.35 -7.37
N ASP A 360 28.41 -10.83 -7.58
CA ASP A 360 28.71 -12.01 -8.39
C ASP A 360 28.17 -13.30 -7.76
N LEU A 361 28.15 -13.40 -6.42
CA LEU A 361 27.58 -14.55 -5.71
C LEU A 361 26.04 -14.56 -5.74
N ALA A 362 25.41 -13.39 -5.63
CA ALA A 362 23.96 -13.24 -5.78
C ALA A 362 23.49 -13.52 -7.23
N ASP A 363 24.25 -13.09 -8.23
CA ASP A 363 23.99 -13.40 -9.64
C ASP A 363 24.24 -14.87 -9.99
N PHE A 364 25.21 -15.52 -9.33
CA PHE A 364 25.46 -16.95 -9.48
C PHE A 364 24.27 -17.82 -9.02
N PHE A 365 23.65 -17.48 -7.87
CA PHE A 365 22.49 -18.23 -7.35
C PHE A 365 21.15 -17.80 -7.96
N VAL A 366 21.10 -16.62 -8.58
CA VAL A 366 19.86 -16.04 -9.12
C VAL A 366 20.01 -15.58 -10.56
N LYS A 367 20.33 -16.51 -11.47
CA LYS A 367 20.19 -16.30 -12.92
C LYS A 367 18.77 -15.81 -13.26
N GLY A 368 18.68 -14.56 -13.74
CA GLY A 368 17.48 -13.92 -14.29
C GLY A 368 17.51 -12.40 -14.08
N LYS A 369 17.45 -11.63 -15.17
CA LYS A 369 17.44 -10.15 -15.19
C LYS A 369 16.14 -9.50 -14.66
N MET A 370 15.18 -10.32 -14.22
CA MET A 370 13.80 -9.87 -13.98
C MET A 370 13.58 -9.51 -12.52
N TYR A 371 13.44 -8.21 -12.26
CA TYR A 371 13.19 -7.66 -10.93
C TYR A 371 11.76 -7.12 -10.76
N GLU A 372 10.99 -7.15 -11.84
CA GLU A 372 9.58 -6.83 -11.91
C GLU A 372 8.76 -7.91 -11.18
N ALA A 373 7.65 -7.46 -10.59
CA ALA A 373 6.65 -8.37 -10.08
C ALA A 373 5.79 -8.86 -11.25
N LEU A 374 6.04 -10.11 -11.67
CA LEU A 374 5.26 -10.77 -12.70
C LEU A 374 3.87 -11.12 -12.17
N VAL A 375 2.85 -10.57 -12.82
CA VAL A 375 1.44 -10.89 -12.55
C VAL A 375 0.80 -11.29 -13.89
N PRO A 376 0.14 -12.45 -14.00
CA PRO A 376 -0.69 -12.76 -15.16
C PRO A 376 -1.61 -11.58 -15.48
N ASN A 377 -1.58 -11.08 -16.71
CA ASN A 377 -2.31 -9.88 -17.08
C ASN A 377 -3.80 -10.16 -17.19
N PRO A 378 -4.65 -9.63 -16.28
CA PRO A 378 -6.08 -9.82 -16.42
C PRO A 378 -6.68 -8.98 -17.55
N PHE A 379 -5.93 -7.99 -18.06
CA PHE A 379 -6.36 -7.02 -19.05
C PHE A 379 -5.82 -7.30 -20.46
N GLU A 380 -5.20 -8.47 -20.65
CA GLU A 380 -4.69 -8.89 -21.95
C GLU A 380 -5.82 -8.82 -22.99
N GLY A 381 -5.54 -8.25 -24.16
CA GLY A 381 -6.49 -8.08 -25.25
C GLY A 381 -7.44 -6.89 -25.13
N LEU A 382 -7.49 -6.22 -23.97
CA LEU A 382 -8.39 -5.10 -23.72
C LEU A 382 -7.72 -3.75 -24.02
N GLY A 383 -8.49 -2.77 -24.50
CA GLY A 383 -7.97 -1.43 -24.79
C GLY A 383 -6.98 -1.38 -25.97
N ARG A 384 -7.07 -2.33 -26.92
CA ARG A 384 -6.24 -2.33 -28.13
C ARG A 384 -6.60 -1.14 -29.03
N GLY A 385 -5.57 -0.46 -29.53
CA GLY A 385 -5.72 0.62 -30.51
C GLY A 385 -5.96 0.07 -31.92
N LEU A 386 -6.18 0.99 -32.87
CA LEU A 386 -6.42 0.64 -34.28
C LEU A 386 -5.20 -0.03 -34.95
N THR A 387 -3.99 0.31 -34.49
CA THR A 387 -2.75 -0.35 -34.87
C THR A 387 -2.05 -0.95 -33.65
N PRO A 388 -1.22 -1.99 -33.82
CA PRO A 388 -0.40 -2.52 -32.73
C PRO A 388 0.38 -1.40 -32.02
N GLY A 389 0.36 -1.41 -30.69
CA GLY A 389 1.02 -0.38 -29.87
C GLY A 389 0.36 1.01 -29.82
N SER A 390 -0.80 1.23 -30.46
CA SER A 390 -1.52 2.53 -30.44
C SER A 390 -2.63 2.65 -29.38
N GLY A 391 -2.80 1.64 -28.53
CA GLY A 391 -3.77 1.64 -27.44
C GLY A 391 -3.10 1.49 -26.07
N PHE A 392 -3.81 0.88 -25.15
CA PHE A 392 -3.30 0.64 -23.80
C PHE A 392 -1.99 -0.16 -23.82
N ALA A 393 -0.96 0.37 -23.15
CA ALA A 393 0.43 -0.09 -23.27
C ALA A 393 0.65 -1.57 -22.88
N ASP A 394 -0.19 -2.11 -21.99
CA ASP A 394 -0.09 -3.49 -21.52
C ASP A 394 -1.14 -4.42 -22.17
N SER A 395 -1.86 -3.96 -23.20
CA SER A 395 -2.93 -4.73 -23.85
C SER A 395 -2.44 -5.98 -24.59
N GLU A 396 -1.18 -6.02 -25.02
CA GLU A 396 -0.61 -7.13 -25.80
C GLU A 396 0.26 -8.08 -24.94
N LYS A 397 0.31 -7.87 -23.63
CA LYS A 397 1.18 -8.64 -22.73
C LYS A 397 0.41 -9.74 -22.01
N GLU A 398 0.97 -10.95 -22.00
CA GLU A 398 0.47 -12.05 -21.16
C GLU A 398 0.74 -11.82 -19.67
N GLU A 399 1.80 -11.09 -19.34
CA GLU A 399 2.23 -10.81 -17.96
C GLU A 399 2.51 -9.31 -17.77
N LEU A 400 2.01 -8.76 -16.67
CA LEU A 400 2.34 -7.42 -16.21
C LEU A 400 3.71 -7.41 -15.55
N LEU A 401 4.50 -6.41 -15.92
CA LEU A 401 5.85 -6.18 -15.41
C LEU A 401 5.82 -5.08 -14.36
N LEU A 402 5.20 -5.40 -13.21
CA LEU A 402 4.92 -4.40 -12.19
C LEU A 402 6.18 -3.91 -11.46
N THR A 403 6.27 -2.60 -11.27
CA THR A 403 7.42 -1.90 -10.72
C THR A 403 7.06 -0.67 -9.90
N ASP A 404 8.01 -0.21 -9.09
CA ASP A 404 7.91 0.94 -8.20
C ASP A 404 7.87 2.24 -9.00
N GLY A 405 6.83 3.06 -8.79
CA GLY A 405 6.67 4.37 -9.42
C GLY A 405 7.75 5.39 -9.03
N ALA A 406 8.48 5.17 -7.93
CA ALA A 406 9.61 6.03 -7.57
C ALA A 406 10.73 5.99 -8.63
N MET A 407 10.77 4.93 -9.45
CA MET A 407 11.72 4.81 -10.55
C MET A 407 11.49 5.81 -11.69
N VAL A 408 10.29 6.40 -11.79
CA VAL A 408 9.95 7.50 -12.71
C VAL A 408 9.80 8.84 -11.98
N GLN A 409 10.34 8.95 -10.77
CA GLN A 409 10.23 10.12 -9.87
C GLN A 409 8.79 10.46 -9.44
N GLU A 410 7.84 9.55 -9.61
CA GLU A 410 6.49 9.67 -9.09
C GLU A 410 6.41 9.15 -7.66
N ASN A 411 7.26 9.68 -6.78
CA ASN A 411 7.31 9.20 -5.40
C ASN A 411 5.99 9.43 -4.66
N LEU A 412 5.20 10.45 -5.04
CA LEU A 412 3.87 10.74 -4.50
C LEU A 412 2.76 10.15 -5.40
N PRO A 413 2.03 9.11 -4.95
CA PRO A 413 0.96 8.50 -5.72
C PRO A 413 -0.31 9.37 -5.73
N ILE A 414 -0.31 10.45 -6.50
CA ILE A 414 -1.42 11.42 -6.57
C ILE A 414 -2.45 11.03 -7.63
N ILE A 415 -2.02 10.53 -8.79
CA ILE A 415 -2.91 10.24 -9.93
C ILE A 415 -4.14 9.40 -9.58
N PRO A 416 -4.02 8.30 -8.82
CA PRO A 416 -5.18 7.53 -8.32
C PRO A 416 -6.24 8.41 -7.65
N LEU A 417 -5.81 9.36 -6.83
CA LEU A 417 -6.68 10.20 -6.03
C LEU A 417 -7.44 11.23 -6.88
N LEU A 418 -6.92 11.60 -8.05
CA LEU A 418 -7.54 12.58 -8.95
C LEU A 418 -8.71 12.03 -9.76
N LYS A 419 -9.02 10.72 -9.66
CA LYS A 419 -10.16 10.12 -10.35
C LYS A 419 -11.44 10.90 -10.02
N PRO A 420 -12.16 11.47 -11.02
CA PRO A 420 -13.30 12.35 -10.76
C PRO A 420 -14.42 11.70 -9.93
N SER A 421 -14.58 10.39 -10.01
CA SER A 421 -15.56 9.64 -9.21
C SER A 421 -15.22 9.53 -7.73
N ARG A 422 -13.96 9.79 -7.34
CA ARG A 422 -13.55 9.88 -5.93
C ARG A 422 -13.87 11.24 -5.31
N LYS A 423 -14.10 12.29 -6.12
CA LYS A 423 -14.55 13.64 -5.70
C LYS A 423 -13.77 14.17 -4.49
N LEU A 424 -12.44 14.20 -4.60
CA LEU A 424 -11.60 14.75 -3.55
C LEU A 424 -11.56 16.27 -3.63
N ASP A 425 -11.77 16.91 -2.48
CA ASP A 425 -11.63 18.34 -2.29
C ASP A 425 -10.22 18.70 -1.83
N VAL A 426 -9.60 17.84 -1.00
CA VAL A 426 -8.26 18.08 -0.41
C VAL A 426 -7.38 16.83 -0.49
N ILE A 427 -6.12 17.01 -0.88
CA ILE A 427 -5.10 15.96 -0.86
C ILE A 427 -3.95 16.40 0.04
N ILE A 428 -3.72 15.68 1.13
CA ILE A 428 -2.58 15.88 2.03
C ILE A 428 -1.41 15.05 1.50
N ALA A 429 -0.44 15.73 0.89
CA ALA A 429 0.74 15.13 0.28
C ALA A 429 1.91 15.11 1.26
N VAL A 430 2.25 13.91 1.75
CA VAL A 430 3.30 13.67 2.73
C VAL A 430 4.57 13.22 2.00
N ASP A 431 5.52 14.14 1.86
CA ASP A 431 6.70 13.93 1.04
C ASP A 431 7.94 13.61 1.89
N GLY A 432 8.18 12.31 2.08
CA GLY A 432 9.41 11.77 2.67
C GLY A 432 10.51 11.43 1.66
N SER A 433 10.41 11.92 0.42
CA SER A 433 11.41 11.64 -0.62
C SER A 433 12.75 12.34 -0.35
N VAL A 434 13.78 11.97 -1.11
CA VAL A 434 15.11 12.61 -1.07
C VAL A 434 15.39 13.16 -2.45
N ASN A 435 15.77 14.44 -2.51
CA ASN A 435 16.20 15.10 -3.74
C ASN A 435 17.58 15.76 -3.52
N GLY A 436 18.29 16.05 -4.63
CA GLY A 436 19.63 16.66 -4.60
C GLY A 436 20.70 15.97 -5.45
N ARG A 437 20.33 15.04 -6.35
CA ARG A 437 21.26 14.32 -7.26
C ARG A 437 20.53 13.57 -8.39
N SER A 438 21.29 12.88 -9.24
CA SER A 438 20.80 12.02 -10.34
C SER A 438 19.73 11.01 -9.90
N ALA A 439 18.75 10.77 -10.76
CA ALA A 439 17.64 9.83 -10.51
C ALA A 439 18.16 8.43 -10.16
N GLY A 440 17.61 7.83 -9.09
CA GLY A 440 17.86 6.43 -8.73
C GLY A 440 19.07 6.17 -7.83
N ASP A 441 19.84 7.19 -7.45
CA ASP A 441 20.82 7.02 -6.39
C ASP A 441 20.07 6.94 -5.04
N VAL A 442 20.40 5.96 -4.19
CA VAL A 442 19.70 5.63 -2.93
C VAL A 442 20.48 5.92 -1.65
N GLU A 443 21.79 6.20 -1.74
CA GLU A 443 22.70 6.51 -0.62
C GLU A 443 22.81 8.00 -0.19
N ALA A 444 21.87 8.88 -0.53
CA ALA A 444 22.01 10.33 -0.32
C ALA A 444 21.29 10.69 0.93
N LEU A 445 21.93 11.61 1.62
CA LEU A 445 21.27 12.45 2.57
C LEU A 445 20.58 13.60 1.82
N GLY A 446 19.34 13.89 2.18
CA GLY A 446 18.62 15.00 1.57
C GLY A 446 17.22 15.19 2.09
N TYR A 447 16.64 16.31 1.68
CA TYR A 447 15.24 16.65 1.90
C TYR A 447 14.52 16.72 0.55
N PRO A 448 13.19 16.55 0.52
CA PRO A 448 12.40 16.78 -0.67
C PRO A 448 12.58 18.22 -1.19
N ASN A 449 12.56 18.38 -2.51
CA ASN A 449 12.63 19.68 -3.19
C ASN A 449 11.37 20.02 -4.00
N GLY A 450 10.30 19.23 -3.86
CA GLY A 450 9.06 19.36 -4.63
C GLY A 450 9.04 18.58 -5.94
N SER A 451 10.14 17.94 -6.37
CA SER A 451 10.18 17.23 -7.66
C SER A 451 9.10 16.15 -7.77
N ALA A 452 8.81 15.39 -6.71
CA ALA A 452 7.74 14.38 -6.75
C ALA A 452 6.35 14.99 -7.03
N LEU A 453 6.07 16.16 -6.45
CA LEU A 453 4.83 16.91 -6.66
C LEU A 453 4.75 17.47 -8.09
N TYR A 454 5.86 18.00 -8.60
CA TYR A 454 5.95 18.48 -9.98
C TYR A 454 5.80 17.34 -11.00
N GLN A 455 6.35 16.15 -10.73
CA GLN A 455 6.18 14.99 -11.61
C GLN A 455 4.72 14.50 -11.65
N ALA A 456 4.00 14.54 -10.52
CA ALA A 456 2.56 14.28 -10.51
C ALA A 456 1.80 15.27 -11.41
N TYR A 457 2.15 16.56 -11.38
CA TYR A 457 1.60 17.56 -12.30
C TYR A 457 1.95 17.27 -13.77
N ARG A 458 3.19 16.89 -14.08
CA ARG A 458 3.57 16.51 -15.45
C ARG A 458 2.83 15.27 -15.94
N ARG A 459 2.52 14.34 -15.05
CA ARG A 459 1.78 13.12 -15.38
C ARG A 459 0.34 13.41 -15.81
N THR A 460 -0.34 14.38 -15.20
CA THR A 460 -1.70 14.78 -15.63
C THR A 460 -1.73 15.41 -17.03
N GLN A 461 -0.58 15.84 -17.57
CA GLN A 461 -0.45 16.35 -18.93
C GLN A 461 -0.21 15.25 -19.98
N LYS A 462 0.02 13.99 -19.56
CA LYS A 462 0.25 12.89 -20.49
C LYS A 462 -1.06 12.42 -21.13
N PRO A 463 -1.04 11.95 -22.39
CA PRO A 463 -2.26 11.54 -23.10
C PRO A 463 -3.11 10.52 -22.34
N GLY A 464 -2.47 9.58 -21.64
CA GLY A 464 -3.12 8.55 -20.83
C GLY A 464 -3.88 9.06 -19.60
N TYR A 465 -3.61 10.30 -19.18
CA TYR A 465 -4.10 10.90 -17.93
C TYR A 465 -4.66 12.31 -18.13
N GLN A 466 -4.79 12.74 -19.38
CA GLN A 466 -5.34 14.03 -19.76
C GLN A 466 -6.80 14.12 -19.29
N GLY A 467 -7.20 15.29 -18.79
CA GLY A 467 -8.52 15.54 -18.23
C GLY A 467 -8.59 15.41 -16.72
N LEU A 468 -7.50 15.03 -16.04
CA LEU A 468 -7.39 15.15 -14.60
C LEU A 468 -7.15 16.60 -14.17
N SER A 469 -8.01 17.09 -13.28
CA SER A 469 -7.81 18.37 -12.61
C SER A 469 -6.75 18.26 -11.52
N PHE A 470 -5.68 19.05 -11.62
CA PHE A 470 -4.63 19.16 -10.62
C PHE A 470 -4.06 20.58 -10.59
N PRO A 471 -3.67 21.11 -9.41
CA PRO A 471 -3.05 22.43 -9.34
C PRO A 471 -1.83 22.53 -10.23
N ARG A 472 -1.59 23.74 -10.76
CA ARG A 472 -0.32 24.03 -11.44
C ARG A 472 0.81 24.03 -10.41
N ILE A 473 1.85 23.24 -10.70
CA ILE A 473 3.04 23.15 -9.87
C ILE A 473 4.21 23.74 -10.66
N SER A 474 4.93 24.67 -10.05
CA SER A 474 6.10 25.29 -10.66
C SER A 474 7.22 24.29 -10.92
N ASN A 475 8.04 24.55 -11.94
CA ASN A 475 9.16 23.69 -12.30
C ASN A 475 10.24 23.72 -11.22
N THR A 476 10.45 22.58 -10.56
CA THR A 476 11.42 22.45 -9.46
C THR A 476 12.89 22.47 -9.93
N SER A 477 13.12 22.43 -11.24
CA SER A 477 14.45 22.62 -11.84
C SER A 477 14.93 24.07 -11.75
N GLU A 478 14.02 25.02 -11.53
CA GLU A 478 14.30 26.44 -11.32
C GLU A 478 14.14 26.75 -9.83
N PRO A 479 15.25 26.90 -9.07
CA PRO A 479 15.20 27.08 -7.62
C PRO A 479 14.32 28.26 -7.18
N GLU A 480 14.24 29.32 -8.00
CA GLU A 480 13.42 30.51 -7.74
C GLU A 480 11.92 30.21 -7.60
N SER A 481 11.44 29.11 -8.20
CA SER A 481 10.01 28.84 -8.28
C SER A 481 9.47 27.99 -7.11
N PHE A 482 10.34 27.26 -6.41
CA PHE A 482 9.93 26.32 -5.35
C PHE A 482 10.83 26.37 -4.10
N ILE A 483 12.16 26.44 -4.31
CA ILE A 483 13.15 26.39 -3.23
C ILE A 483 13.33 27.76 -2.56
N VAL A 484 13.50 28.83 -3.34
CA VAL A 484 13.68 30.20 -2.84
C VAL A 484 12.47 30.67 -2.02
N PRO A 485 11.21 30.45 -2.46
CA PRO A 485 10.03 30.75 -1.64
C PRO A 485 9.92 29.87 -0.38
N GLY A 486 10.70 28.79 -0.30
CA GLY A 486 10.79 27.89 0.85
C GLY A 486 9.63 26.90 0.96
N TYR A 487 8.95 26.56 -0.13
CA TYR A 487 7.84 25.59 -0.13
C TYR A 487 8.30 24.18 0.25
N ASN A 488 9.58 23.87 0.09
CA ASN A 488 10.19 22.62 0.52
C ASN A 488 10.58 22.58 2.01
N LYS A 489 10.32 23.65 2.76
CA LYS A 489 10.72 23.78 4.18
C LYS A 489 9.54 23.85 5.15
N ARG A 490 8.31 23.96 4.64
CA ARG A 490 7.10 24.16 5.44
C ARG A 490 5.86 23.64 4.73
N ALA A 491 4.79 23.45 5.49
CA ALA A 491 3.47 23.15 4.93
C ALA A 491 3.05 24.24 3.93
N THR A 492 2.64 23.83 2.73
CA THR A 492 2.28 24.74 1.63
C THR A 492 0.98 24.26 0.96
N PHE A 493 0.11 25.20 0.60
CA PHE A 493 -1.18 24.93 -0.03
C PHE A 493 -1.10 25.31 -1.52
N PHE A 494 -1.51 24.40 -2.40
CA PHE A 494 -1.56 24.62 -3.85
C PHE A 494 -2.99 24.43 -4.37
N GLY A 495 -3.38 25.23 -5.37
CA GLY A 495 -4.73 25.19 -5.97
C GLY A 495 -5.75 26.15 -5.36
N CYS A 496 -5.31 27.09 -4.52
CA CYS A 496 -6.21 28.11 -3.94
C CYS A 496 -6.86 28.96 -5.03
N GLY A 497 -8.20 28.98 -5.08
CA GLY A 497 -8.96 29.78 -6.07
C GLY A 497 -9.11 29.12 -7.44
N GLU A 498 -8.61 27.90 -7.64
CA GLU A 498 -8.75 27.12 -8.86
C GLU A 498 -9.81 26.01 -8.68
N GLN A 499 -10.44 25.54 -9.77
CA GLN A 499 -11.38 24.41 -9.74
C GLN A 499 -10.62 23.07 -9.78
N VAL A 500 -9.76 22.85 -8.80
CA VAL A 500 -8.90 21.68 -8.63
C VAL A 500 -8.90 21.26 -7.16
N PRO A 501 -8.55 20.02 -6.82
CA PRO A 501 -8.36 19.63 -5.42
C PRO A 501 -7.25 20.48 -4.78
N LEU A 502 -7.49 20.95 -3.56
CA LEU A 502 -6.50 21.66 -2.76
C LEU A 502 -5.41 20.67 -2.33
N VAL A 503 -4.15 20.94 -2.67
CA VAL A 503 -3.03 20.09 -2.24
C VAL A 503 -2.34 20.72 -1.05
N VAL A 504 -2.37 20.04 0.09
CA VAL A 504 -1.62 20.39 1.30
C VAL A 504 -0.31 19.61 1.27
N TYR A 505 0.76 20.27 0.84
CA TYR A 505 2.09 19.69 0.74
C TYR A 505 2.82 19.77 2.08
N LEU A 506 3.21 18.61 2.61
CA LEU A 506 3.95 18.43 3.85
C LEU A 506 5.32 17.80 3.52
N PRO A 507 6.35 18.62 3.26
CA PRO A 507 7.69 18.13 3.01
C PRO A 507 8.37 17.70 4.31
N ASN A 508 9.08 16.58 4.26
CA ASN A 508 10.08 16.27 5.27
C ASN A 508 11.12 17.39 5.32
N TYR A 509 11.32 17.98 6.49
CA TYR A 509 12.31 19.03 6.69
C TYR A 509 12.79 19.00 8.13
N PHE A 510 13.97 19.56 8.39
CA PHE A 510 14.48 19.70 9.75
C PHE A 510 13.57 20.62 10.56
N VAL A 511 12.92 20.07 11.60
CA VAL A 511 12.14 20.84 12.58
C VAL A 511 12.80 20.74 13.96
N SER A 512 12.89 19.52 14.49
CA SER A 512 13.55 19.25 15.77
C SER A 512 14.73 18.28 15.65
N HIS A 513 14.66 17.32 14.72
CA HIS A 513 15.67 16.28 14.53
C HIS A 513 15.98 16.08 13.04
N THR A 514 17.17 15.55 12.77
CA THR A 514 17.60 15.22 11.40
C THR A 514 16.90 13.96 10.90
N THR A 515 16.11 14.13 9.84
CA THR A 515 15.32 13.08 9.18
C THR A 515 15.73 12.89 7.72
N ASN A 516 16.90 13.41 7.32
CA ASN A 516 17.43 13.38 5.95
C ASN A 516 18.22 12.10 5.62
N GLN A 517 17.92 10.98 6.28
CA GLN A 517 18.66 9.72 6.14
C GLN A 517 18.60 9.13 4.73
N THR A 518 19.50 8.20 4.39
CA THR A 518 19.51 7.57 3.06
C THR A 518 18.29 6.67 2.85
N THR A 519 17.95 6.38 1.59
CA THR A 519 16.82 5.50 1.25
C THR A 519 17.11 4.03 1.60
N THR A 520 18.38 3.64 1.63
CA THR A 520 18.87 2.30 2.01
C THR A 520 19.12 2.15 3.50
N GLN A 521 19.09 3.23 4.28
CA GLN A 521 19.22 3.12 5.73
C GLN A 521 18.09 2.26 6.28
N ALA A 522 18.48 1.09 6.80
CA ALA A 522 17.56 0.11 7.36
C ALA A 522 17.53 0.17 8.89
N ILE A 523 18.65 0.52 9.51
CA ILE A 523 18.81 0.52 10.96
C ILE A 523 18.44 1.89 11.53
N TYR A 524 17.48 1.89 12.47
CA TYR A 524 17.09 3.06 13.26
C TYR A 524 17.09 2.66 14.74
N SER A 525 17.97 3.27 15.52
CA SER A 525 17.99 3.10 16.97
C SER A 525 16.94 3.99 17.62
N VAL A 526 16.16 3.44 18.55
CA VAL A 526 15.33 4.24 19.46
C VAL A 526 16.28 4.93 20.43
N SER A 527 16.31 6.26 20.44
CA SER A 527 17.12 6.99 21.44
C SER A 527 16.41 6.94 22.80
N CYS A 528 17.16 6.66 23.88
CA CYS A 528 16.60 6.57 25.24
C CYS A 528 15.95 7.88 25.74
N GLU A 529 16.24 9.04 25.13
CA GLU A 529 15.58 10.31 25.46
C GLU A 529 14.11 10.37 25.04
N GLN A 530 13.68 9.49 24.13
CA GLN A 530 12.28 9.41 23.67
C GLN A 530 11.40 8.51 24.55
N LEU A 531 11.95 7.89 25.61
CA LEU A 531 11.20 7.01 26.52
C LEU A 531 10.62 7.74 27.75
N ASN A 532 10.87 9.05 27.88
CA ASN A 532 10.39 9.88 29.00
C ASN A 532 9.35 10.95 28.60
N TYR A 533 8.75 10.85 27.40
CA TYR A 533 7.70 11.77 26.94
C TYR A 533 6.43 11.07 26.48
#